data_AF-A0A7V9E186-F1
#
_entry.id   AF-A0A7V9E186-F1
#
_cell.length_a   1.000
_cell.length_b   1.000
_cell.length_c   1.000
_cell.angle_alpha   90.00
_cell.angle_beta   90.00
_cell.angle_gamma   90.00
#
_symmetry.space_group_name_H-M   'P 1'
#
loop_
_entity.id
_entity.type
_entity.pdbx_description
1 polymer ?
#
loop_
_entity_poly.entity_id
_entity_poly.type
_entity_poly.pdbx_seq_one_letter_code
_entity_poly.pdbx_strand_id
1 'polypeptide(L)'
;VTGGPGWVAQCESKETLDFVRRYAEGRVVAGVCTGAMILAASGILDGRKATTKCEVAGTEVPPVRLMRDRHPQIDVTEEASLVDCGAVITGGGVTLGIDATLHLLSRLVGEQVANETARIMEYSRAWQVNREALPVIVQ
;
A
#
# COMPACT_ATOMS: atom_id res chain seq x y z
N VAL A 1 6.36 -0.27 4.97
CA VAL A 1 6.46 -1.74 4.90
C VAL A 1 6.42 -2.16 3.45
N THR A 2 7.53 -2.69 2.94
CA THR A 2 7.64 -3.18 1.56
C THR A 2 7.18 -4.63 1.48
N GLY A 3 6.72 -5.03 0.29
CA GLY A 3 6.43 -6.44 -0.02
C GLY A 3 7.68 -7.25 -0.36
N GLY A 4 7.44 -8.44 -0.91
CA GLY A 4 8.48 -9.40 -1.28
C GLY A 4 8.11 -10.83 -0.86
N PRO A 5 8.89 -11.85 -1.27
CA PRO A 5 8.54 -13.26 -1.07
C PRO A 5 8.41 -13.68 0.40
N GLY A 6 9.08 -12.98 1.32
CA GLY A 6 9.03 -13.28 2.75
C GLY A 6 7.74 -12.85 3.47
N TRP A 7 6.79 -12.22 2.77
CA TRP A 7 5.62 -11.61 3.40
C TRP A 7 4.77 -12.59 4.22
N VAL A 8 4.66 -13.86 3.79
CA VAL A 8 3.87 -14.89 4.49
C VAL A 8 4.46 -15.16 5.87
N ALA A 9 5.76 -15.42 5.96
CA ALA A 9 6.44 -15.65 7.23
C ALA A 9 6.36 -14.41 8.15
N GLN A 10 6.44 -13.21 7.57
CA GLN A 10 6.33 -11.97 8.35
C GLN A 10 4.92 -11.69 8.85
N CYS A 11 3.88 -12.25 8.24
CA CYS A 11 2.51 -12.20 8.77
C CYS A 11 2.31 -13.09 10.00
N GLU A 12 3.24 -14.02 10.27
CA GLU A 12 3.18 -14.93 11.43
C GLU A 12 4.21 -14.55 12.52
N SER A 13 5.20 -13.72 12.20
CA SER A 13 6.21 -13.27 13.17
C SER A 13 5.62 -12.25 14.15
N LYS A 14 5.46 -12.69 15.41
CA LYS A 14 5.02 -11.83 16.51
C LYS A 14 5.88 -10.57 16.65
N GLU A 15 7.19 -10.72 16.52
CA GLU A 15 8.17 -9.62 16.64
C GLU A 15 7.92 -8.54 15.59
N THR A 16 7.71 -8.95 14.34
CA THR A 16 7.41 -8.03 13.23
C THR A 16 6.06 -7.34 13.43
N LEU A 17 5.02 -8.09 13.79
CA LEU A 17 3.68 -7.51 13.98
C LEU A 17 3.64 -6.53 15.15
N ASP A 18 4.28 -6.86 16.27
CA ASP A 18 4.37 -5.97 17.43
C ASP A 18 5.22 -4.73 17.14
N PHE A 19 6.28 -4.86 16.34
CA PHE A 19 7.04 -3.71 15.87
C PHE A 19 6.16 -2.78 15.01
N VAL A 20 5.40 -3.33 14.06
CA VAL A 20 4.50 -2.54 13.21
C VAL A 20 3.47 -1.77 14.04
N ARG A 21 2.81 -2.43 15.00
CA ARG A 21 1.83 -1.76 15.89
C ARG A 21 2.44 -0.60 16.64
N ARG A 22 3.55 -0.84 17.34
CA ARG A 22 4.23 0.20 18.14
C ARG A 22 4.77 1.35 17.28
N TYR A 23 5.30 1.04 16.10
CA TYR A 23 5.83 2.07 15.21
C TYR A 23 4.73 2.93 14.59
N ALA A 24 3.54 2.36 14.35
CA ALA A 24 2.42 3.08 13.75
C ALA A 24 1.79 4.12 14.69
N GLU A 25 2.00 4.02 16.01
CA GLU A 25 1.46 4.97 16.99
C GLU A 25 1.96 6.40 16.71
N GLY A 26 1.03 7.28 16.32
CA GLY A 26 1.30 8.69 16.03
C GLY A 26 2.09 8.94 14.74
N ARG A 27 2.22 7.95 13.84
CA ARG A 27 2.99 8.06 12.59
C ARG A 27 2.15 7.69 11.38
N VAL A 28 2.50 8.25 10.23
CA VAL A 28 2.00 7.77 8.94
C VAL A 28 2.81 6.54 8.54
N VAL A 29 2.11 5.42 8.31
CA VAL A 29 2.72 4.17 7.82
C VAL A 29 2.14 3.78 6.47
N ALA A 30 3.00 3.35 5.56
CA ALA A 30 2.59 2.88 4.25
C ALA A 30 2.97 1.41 4.04
N GLY A 31 2.07 0.63 3.46
CA GLY A 31 2.29 -0.75 3.02
C GLY A 31 2.14 -0.85 1.51
N VAL A 32 3.14 -1.34 0.79
CA VAL A 32 3.07 -1.46 -0.68
C VAL A 32 3.29 -2.89 -1.13
N CYS A 33 2.66 -3.30 -2.23
CA CYS A 33 2.65 -4.68 -2.69
C CYS A 33 2.18 -5.60 -1.55
N THR A 34 2.81 -6.76 -1.36
CA THR A 34 2.48 -7.67 -0.26
C THR A 34 2.86 -7.13 1.13
N GLY A 35 3.51 -5.96 1.23
CA GLY A 35 3.76 -5.29 2.51
C GLY A 35 2.47 -4.86 3.19
N ALA A 36 1.42 -4.58 2.43
CA ALA A 36 0.09 -4.32 2.96
C ALA A 36 -0.53 -5.55 3.66
N MET A 37 -0.13 -6.77 3.29
CA MET A 37 -0.55 -7.99 4.01
C MET A 37 0.04 -8.06 5.42
N ILE A 38 1.27 -7.58 5.61
CA ILE A 38 1.90 -7.51 6.94
C ILE A 38 1.18 -6.47 7.80
N LEU A 39 0.77 -5.34 7.21
CA LEU A 39 -0.07 -4.36 7.91
C LEU A 39 -1.43 -4.97 8.29
N ALA A 40 -2.07 -5.72 7.38
CA ALA A 40 -3.32 -6.43 7.65
C ALA A 40 -3.16 -7.43 8.81
N ALA A 41 -2.12 -8.26 8.79
CA ALA A 41 -1.81 -9.22 9.85
C ALA A 41 -1.54 -8.57 11.21
N SER A 42 -1.04 -7.33 11.23
CA SER A 42 -0.85 -6.59 12.47
C SER A 42 -2.16 -6.06 13.07
N GLY A 43 -3.25 -6.00 12.30
CA GLY A 43 -4.57 -5.47 12.72
C GLY A 43 -4.71 -3.95 12.59
N ILE A 44 -3.66 -3.22 12.17
CA ILE A 44 -3.74 -1.75 12.05
C ILE A 44 -4.65 -1.27 10.90
N LEU A 45 -5.05 -2.19 10.01
CA LEU A 45 -5.98 -1.95 8.91
C LEU A 45 -7.44 -2.27 9.27
N ASP A 46 -7.71 -2.83 10.44
CA ASP A 46 -9.06 -3.26 10.82
C ASP A 46 -10.03 -2.06 10.82
N GLY A 47 -11.19 -2.24 10.16
CA GLY A 47 -12.20 -1.20 9.98
C GLY A 47 -11.88 -0.13 8.93
N ARG A 48 -10.82 -0.31 8.13
CA ARG A 48 -10.39 0.63 7.09
C ARG A 48 -10.49 0.03 5.70
N LYS A 49 -10.55 0.88 4.67
CA LYS A 49 -10.36 0.44 3.29
C LYS A 49 -8.87 0.19 3.04
N ALA A 50 -8.55 -0.84 2.27
CA ALA A 50 -7.17 -1.13 1.90
C ALA A 50 -7.07 -1.80 0.53
N THR A 51 -5.88 -1.73 -0.06
CA THR A 51 -5.50 -2.47 -1.26
C THR A 51 -4.14 -3.15 -1.06
N THR A 52 -3.74 -4.01 -1.99
CA THR A 52 -2.44 -4.68 -2.02
C THR A 52 -2.14 -5.13 -3.46
N LYS A 53 -1.14 -5.98 -3.68
CA LYS A 53 -0.86 -6.56 -4.99
C LYS A 53 -2.09 -7.33 -5.51
N CYS A 54 -2.66 -6.87 -6.62
CA CYS A 54 -3.83 -7.49 -7.27
C CYS A 54 -3.43 -8.57 -8.28
N GLU A 55 -2.51 -8.28 -9.18
CA GLU A 55 -2.14 -9.21 -10.26
C GLU A 55 -1.00 -10.17 -9.87
N VAL A 56 -1.05 -11.38 -10.41
CA VAL A 56 -0.11 -12.47 -10.16
C VAL A 56 0.11 -13.31 -11.42
N ALA A 57 1.18 -14.11 -11.45
CA ALA A 57 1.47 -14.99 -12.56
C ALA A 57 0.93 -16.41 -12.33
N GLY A 58 0.45 -17.05 -13.39
CA GLY A 58 0.10 -18.46 -13.39
C GLY A 58 -1.01 -18.82 -12.40
N THR A 59 -0.74 -19.79 -11.53
CA THR A 59 -1.69 -20.34 -10.55
C THR A 59 -1.56 -19.74 -9.15
N GLU A 60 -0.78 -18.67 -9.00
CA GLU A 60 -0.67 -17.95 -7.73
C GLU A 60 -2.04 -17.39 -7.29
N VAL A 61 -2.28 -17.33 -5.98
CA VAL A 61 -3.45 -16.66 -5.45
C VAL A 61 -3.14 -15.16 -5.31
N PRO A 62 -3.96 -14.27 -5.89
CA PRO A 62 -3.84 -12.83 -5.69
C PRO A 62 -3.80 -12.44 -4.20
N PRO A 63 -2.77 -11.70 -3.73
CA PRO A 63 -2.72 -11.21 -2.36
C PRO A 63 -3.97 -10.42 -1.94
N VAL A 64 -4.57 -9.66 -2.87
CA VAL A 64 -5.83 -8.94 -2.58
C VAL A 64 -7.00 -9.86 -2.23
N ARG A 65 -7.08 -11.05 -2.84
CA ARG A 65 -8.08 -12.06 -2.47
C ARG A 65 -7.77 -12.66 -1.11
N LEU A 66 -6.49 -12.99 -0.87
CA LEU A 66 -6.05 -13.48 0.44
C LEU A 66 -6.31 -12.47 1.56
N MET A 67 -6.18 -11.17 1.31
CA MET A 67 -6.50 -10.12 2.27
C MET A 67 -7.98 -10.18 2.63
N ARG A 68 -8.85 -10.23 1.62
CA ARG A 68 -10.31 -10.29 1.78
C ARG A 68 -10.74 -11.53 2.57
N ASP A 69 -10.13 -12.69 2.28
CA ASP A 69 -10.49 -13.94 2.92
C ASP A 69 -9.98 -14.04 4.36
N ARG A 70 -8.77 -13.53 4.65
CA ARG A 70 -8.13 -13.66 5.97
C ARG A 70 -8.44 -12.52 6.93
N HIS A 71 -8.82 -11.35 6.42
CA HIS A 71 -9.04 -10.14 7.21
C HIS A 71 -10.40 -9.51 6.89
N PRO A 72 -11.52 -10.14 7.33
CA PRO A 72 -12.88 -9.71 6.98
C PRO A 72 -13.29 -8.35 7.55
N GLN A 73 -12.49 -7.77 8.47
CA GLN A 73 -12.71 -6.43 9.00
C GLN A 73 -12.15 -5.32 8.10
N ILE A 74 -11.43 -5.67 7.03
CA ILE A 74 -10.86 -4.74 6.07
C ILE A 74 -11.81 -4.61 4.86
N ASP A 75 -12.11 -3.39 4.45
CA ASP A 75 -12.82 -3.11 3.19
C ASP A 75 -11.81 -3.17 2.02
N VAL A 76 -11.66 -4.37 1.44
CA VAL A 76 -10.62 -4.63 0.44
C VAL A 76 -11.06 -4.21 -0.97
N THR A 77 -10.29 -3.32 -1.60
CA THR A 77 -10.52 -2.85 -2.99
C THR A 77 -9.42 -3.23 -3.96
N GLU A 78 -9.83 -3.55 -5.20
CA GLU A 78 -8.96 -3.81 -6.36
C GLU A 78 -8.92 -2.61 -7.33
N GLU A 79 -9.74 -1.58 -7.08
CA GLU A 79 -10.00 -0.45 -7.98
C GLU A 79 -9.14 0.79 -7.66
N ALA A 80 -8.07 0.62 -6.88
CA ALA A 80 -7.24 1.74 -6.43
C ALA A 80 -5.75 1.46 -6.64
N SER A 81 -5.00 2.49 -7.06
CA SER A 81 -3.53 2.41 -7.09
C SER A 81 -2.97 2.45 -5.66
N LEU A 82 -3.60 3.28 -4.82
CA LEU A 82 -3.40 3.34 -3.38
C LEU A 82 -4.67 3.80 -2.67
N VAL A 83 -4.76 3.41 -1.40
CA VAL A 83 -5.77 3.86 -0.45
C VAL A 83 -5.08 4.59 0.69
N ASP A 84 -5.49 5.81 0.97
CA ASP A 84 -5.00 6.65 2.06
C ASP A 84 -6.11 6.85 3.09
N CYS A 85 -5.95 6.28 4.28
CA CYS A 85 -6.87 6.44 5.42
C CYS A 85 -6.25 7.34 6.51
N GLY A 86 -5.49 8.35 6.11
CA GLY A 86 -4.81 9.28 7.00
C GLY A 86 -3.55 8.67 7.62
N ALA A 87 -3.68 7.94 8.73
CA ALA A 87 -2.52 7.39 9.44
C ALA A 87 -1.91 6.16 8.75
N VAL A 88 -2.68 5.47 7.92
CA VAL A 88 -2.24 4.27 7.21
C VAL A 88 -2.55 4.40 5.73
N ILE A 89 -1.57 4.07 4.89
CA ILE A 89 -1.69 4.05 3.44
C ILE A 89 -1.36 2.66 2.94
N THR A 90 -2.12 2.15 1.98
CA THR A 90 -1.80 0.90 1.29
C THR A 90 -1.73 1.11 -0.21
N GLY A 91 -0.71 0.58 -0.87
CA GLY A 91 -0.51 0.67 -2.32
C GLY A 91 -0.51 -0.71 -2.98
N GLY A 92 -0.87 -0.72 -4.26
CA GLY A 92 -1.00 -1.92 -5.09
C GLY A 92 0.33 -2.60 -5.43
N GLY A 93 0.47 -3.05 -6.69
CA GLY A 93 1.63 -3.79 -7.18
C GLY A 93 2.98 -3.05 -7.12
N VAL A 94 4.04 -3.71 -7.62
CA VAL A 94 5.45 -3.29 -7.43
C VAL A 94 5.70 -1.84 -7.86
N THR A 95 5.29 -1.47 -9.08
CA THR A 95 5.51 -0.13 -9.64
C THR A 95 4.68 0.93 -8.93
N LEU A 96 3.48 0.58 -8.44
CA LEU A 96 2.62 1.47 -7.66
C LEU A 96 3.23 1.87 -6.30
N GLY A 97 4.34 1.23 -5.89
CA GLY A 97 5.17 1.73 -4.80
C GLY A 97 5.81 3.09 -5.10
N ILE A 98 6.10 3.39 -6.37
CA ILE A 98 6.58 4.72 -6.82
C ILE A 98 5.44 5.73 -6.68
N ASP A 99 4.25 5.41 -7.20
CA ASP A 99 3.05 6.25 -7.10
C ASP A 99 2.69 6.56 -5.65
N ALA A 100 2.74 5.55 -4.76
CA ALA A 100 2.52 5.73 -3.31
C ALA A 100 3.56 6.66 -2.66
N THR A 101 4.82 6.59 -3.11
CA THR A 101 5.88 7.48 -2.61
C THR A 101 5.68 8.91 -3.09
N LEU A 102 5.31 9.11 -4.36
CA LEU A 102 4.99 10.43 -4.91
C LEU A 102 3.74 11.03 -4.23
N HIS A 103 2.74 10.22 -3.92
CA HIS A 103 1.58 10.63 -3.11
C HIS A 103 2.00 11.09 -1.70
N LEU A 104 2.86 10.33 -1.02
CA LEU A 104 3.41 10.71 0.28
C LEU A 104 4.23 12.02 0.22
N LEU A 105 5.05 12.21 -0.81
CA LEU A 105 5.78 13.47 -1.02
C LEU A 105 4.82 14.64 -1.20
N SER A 106 3.77 14.46 -2.01
CA SER A 106 2.74 15.48 -2.23
C SER A 106 2.08 15.87 -0.91
N ARG A 107 1.74 14.88 -0.08
CA ARG A 107 1.06 15.07 1.20
C ARG A 107 1.95 15.67 2.29
N LEU A 108 3.20 15.23 2.40
CA LEU A 108 4.09 15.57 3.52
C LEU A 108 4.97 16.79 3.24
N VAL A 109 5.28 17.06 1.98
CA VAL A 109 6.23 18.10 1.57
C VAL A 109 5.61 19.10 0.60
N GLY A 110 4.64 18.66 -0.21
CA GLY A 110 3.88 19.50 -1.12
C GLY A 110 3.92 19.00 -2.56
N GLU A 111 2.87 19.32 -3.31
CA GLU A 111 2.65 18.84 -4.68
C GLU A 111 3.78 19.24 -5.64
N GLN A 112 4.37 20.44 -5.47
CA GLN A 112 5.49 20.90 -6.29
C GLN A 112 6.70 19.97 -6.19
N VAL A 113 7.02 19.48 -4.97
CA VAL A 113 8.16 18.58 -4.74
C VAL A 113 7.88 17.21 -5.35
N ALA A 114 6.65 16.70 -5.24
CA ALA A 114 6.27 15.45 -5.87
C ALA A 114 6.36 15.52 -7.41
N ASN A 115 5.86 16.60 -8.01
CA ASN A 115 5.91 16.84 -9.45
C ASN A 115 7.35 16.96 -9.98
N GLU A 116 8.21 17.72 -9.28
CA GLU A 116 9.61 17.85 -9.66
C GLU A 116 10.37 16.52 -9.50
N THR A 117 10.09 15.78 -8.42
CA THR A 117 10.65 14.44 -8.22
C THR A 117 10.26 13.50 -9.36
N ALA A 118 8.97 13.47 -9.72
CA ALA A 118 8.48 12.66 -10.84
C ALA A 118 9.12 13.07 -12.17
N ARG A 119 9.36 14.37 -12.39
CA ARG A 119 10.01 14.90 -13.59
C ARG A 119 11.47 14.44 -13.68
N ILE A 120 12.23 14.55 -12.58
CA ILE A 120 13.64 14.11 -12.51
C ILE A 120 13.77 12.60 -12.70
N MET A 121 12.82 11.82 -12.19
CA MET A 121 12.77 10.37 -12.38
C MET A 121 12.26 9.94 -13.76
N GLU A 122 11.88 10.90 -14.62
CA GLU A 122 11.23 10.65 -15.91
C GLU A 122 9.93 9.82 -15.78
N TYR A 123 9.25 9.94 -14.64
CA TYR A 123 8.08 9.14 -14.26
C TYR A 123 6.75 9.89 -14.42
N SER A 124 6.76 11.20 -14.74
CA SER A 124 5.55 12.02 -14.80
C SER A 124 4.44 11.43 -15.68
N ARG A 125 4.78 10.88 -16.85
CA ARG A 125 3.80 10.28 -17.76
C ARG A 125 3.18 9.01 -17.20
N ALA A 126 4.01 8.11 -16.65
CA ALA A 126 3.52 6.87 -16.05
C ALA A 126 2.63 7.16 -14.84
N TRP A 127 3.04 8.10 -13.98
CA TRP A 127 2.26 8.51 -12.82
C TRP A 127 0.89 9.07 -13.20
N GLN A 128 0.82 9.92 -14.23
CA GLN A 128 -0.45 10.45 -14.72
C GLN A 128 -1.38 9.31 -15.21
N VAL A 129 -0.87 8.44 -16.08
CA VAL A 129 -1.65 7.32 -16.65
C VAL A 129 -2.14 6.38 -15.55
N ASN A 130 -1.30 6.06 -14.57
CA ASN A 130 -1.69 5.21 -13.45
C ASN A 130 -2.81 5.84 -12.63
N ARG A 131 -2.77 7.15 -12.36
CA ARG A 131 -3.82 7.86 -11.60
C ARG A 131 -5.15 7.92 -12.35
N GLU A 132 -5.11 7.98 -13.68
CA GLU A 132 -6.31 7.94 -14.52
C GLU A 132 -6.92 6.53 -14.57
N ALA A 133 -6.10 5.49 -14.66
CA ALA A 133 -6.55 4.10 -14.74
C ALA A 133 -6.94 3.50 -13.37
N LEU A 134 -6.21 3.85 -12.32
CA LEU A 134 -6.37 3.36 -10.95
C LEU A 134 -6.34 4.56 -9.99
N PRO A 135 -7.50 5.11 -9.60
CA PRO A 135 -7.55 6.30 -8.77
C PRO A 135 -6.93 6.09 -7.40
N VAL A 136 -6.50 7.19 -6.79
CA VAL A 136 -6.17 7.23 -5.36
C VAL A 136 -7.48 7.39 -4.59
N ILE A 137 -7.74 6.51 -3.62
CA ILE A 137 -8.87 6.66 -2.71
C ILE A 137 -8.39 7.28 -1.40
N VAL A 138 -8.97 8.41 -1.01
CA VAL A 138 -8.69 9.08 0.27
C VAL A 138 -9.93 8.97 1.17
N GLN A 139 -9.74 8.56 2.42
CA GLN A 139 -10.78 8.43 3.45
C GLN A 139 -10.47 9.27 4.69
#